data_AF-A0A1Q9AV05-F1
#
_entry.id   AF-A0A1Q9AV05-F1
#
_cell.length_a   1.000
_cell.length_b   1.000
_cell.length_c   1.000
_cell.angle_alpha   90.00
_cell.angle_beta   90.00
_cell.angle_gamma   90.00
#
_symmetry.space_group_name_H-M   'P 1'
#
loop_
_entity.id
_entity.type
_entity.pdbx_description
1 polymer ?
#
loop_
_entity_poly.entity_id
_entity_poly.type
_entity_poly.pdbx_seq_one_letter_code
_entity_poly.pdbx_strand_id
1 'polypeptide(L)'
;MHKFKIVKAANGQFRVHFLYNAEVMVWSENYASKQSAKACVESVKKNAPGAATIDLTRAESGSGYRFEIVDSKDQVFVRFRAANGEVMLRSETYSAKTSAKNCIDSVKKNAPDAPVEDETASA
;
A
#
# COMPACT_ATOMS: atom_id res chain seq x y z
N MET A 1 2.15 -1.55 -16.71
CA MET A 1 3.12 -0.68 -16.03
C MET A 1 2.60 -0.32 -14.65
N HIS A 2 3.50 -0.28 -13.66
CA HIS A 2 3.15 0.15 -12.30
C HIS A 2 3.19 1.67 -12.16
N LYS A 3 2.28 2.22 -11.33
CA LYS A 3 2.24 3.67 -11.04
C LYS A 3 1.52 3.96 -9.74
N PHE A 4 1.87 5.10 -9.13
CA PHE A 4 1.08 5.71 -8.08
C PHE A 4 0.08 6.70 -8.66
N LYS A 5 -1.14 6.72 -8.13
CA LYS A 5 -2.14 7.76 -8.41
C LYS A 5 -2.57 8.42 -7.10
N ILE A 6 -2.53 9.75 -7.05
CA ILE A 6 -3.17 10.52 -5.99
C ILE A 6 -4.54 10.95 -6.50
N VAL A 7 -5.60 10.46 -5.87
CA VAL A 7 -6.99 10.69 -6.27
C VAL A 7 -7.77 11.48 -5.22
N LYS A 8 -8.83 12.18 -5.64
CA LYS A 8 -9.78 12.80 -4.72
C LYS A 8 -10.67 11.73 -4.10
N ALA A 9 -10.88 11.81 -2.79
CA ALA A 9 -11.83 11.03 -2.02
C ALA A 9 -13.00 11.92 -1.55
N ALA A 10 -13.96 11.35 -0.83
CA ALA A 10 -15.09 12.11 -0.28
C ALA A 10 -14.62 13.26 0.62
N ASN A 11 -15.46 14.29 0.77
CA ASN A 11 -15.21 15.43 1.68
C ASN A 11 -13.88 16.17 1.44
N GLY A 12 -13.39 16.21 0.19
CA GLY A 12 -12.13 16.88 -0.15
C GLY A 12 -10.87 16.15 0.34
N GLN A 13 -11.00 14.90 0.80
CA GLN A 13 -9.86 14.07 1.19
C GLN A 13 -9.12 13.51 -0.03
N PHE A 14 -7.97 12.88 0.22
CA PHE A 14 -7.06 12.34 -0.78
C PHE A 14 -6.79 10.87 -0.52
N ARG A 15 -6.58 10.09 -1.58
CA ARG A 15 -6.15 8.69 -1.47
C ARG A 15 -4.98 8.43 -2.40
N VAL A 16 -4.09 7.53 -1.97
CA VAL A 16 -3.00 7.03 -2.80
C VAL A 16 -3.38 5.63 -3.27
N HIS A 17 -3.32 5.40 -4.57
CA HIS A 17 -3.42 4.07 -5.18
C HIS A 17 -2.07 3.69 -5.76
N PHE A 18 -1.69 2.42 -5.63
CA PHE A 18 -0.62 1.81 -6.40
C PHE A 18 -1.23 0.78 -7.33
N LEU A 19 -1.00 0.94 -8.63
CA LEU A 19 -1.69 0.20 -9.67
C LEU A 19 -0.71 -0.62 -10.49
N TYR A 20 -1.20 -1.71 -11.07
CA TYR A 20 -0.60 -2.39 -12.20
C TYR A 20 -1.53 -2.28 -13.40
N ASN A 21 -1.06 -1.60 -14.46
CA ASN A 21 -1.92 -1.19 -15.58
C ASN A 21 -3.09 -0.32 -15.09
N ALA A 22 -4.30 -0.88 -15.09
CA ALA A 22 -5.52 -0.22 -14.63
C ALA A 22 -6.04 -0.78 -13.30
N GLU A 23 -5.43 -1.85 -12.77
CA GLU A 23 -5.91 -2.52 -11.56
C GLU A 23 -5.21 -1.96 -10.31
N VAL A 24 -6.00 -1.61 -9.29
CA VAL A 24 -5.47 -1.12 -8.01
C VAL A 24 -5.02 -2.31 -7.17
N MET A 25 -3.73 -2.39 -6.89
CA MET A 25 -3.16 -3.46 -6.06
C MET A 25 -3.30 -3.14 -4.57
N VAL A 26 -2.96 -1.91 -4.20
CA VAL A 26 -3.03 -1.41 -2.82
C VAL A 26 -3.45 0.06 -2.80
N TRP A 27 -4.12 0.47 -1.73
CA TRP A 27 -4.55 1.85 -1.53
C TRP A 27 -4.35 2.31 -0.07
N SER A 28 -4.21 3.62 0.12
CA SER A 28 -4.12 4.24 1.44
C SER A 28 -5.48 4.48 2.09
N GLU A 29 -5.48 4.80 3.37
CA GLU A 29 -6.63 5.49 3.98
C GLU A 29 -6.82 6.90 3.38
N ASN A 30 -7.93 7.54 3.75
CA ASN A 30 -8.19 8.91 3.31
C ASN A 30 -7.31 9.88 4.10
N TYR A 31 -6.52 10.66 3.37
CA TYR A 31 -5.72 11.75 3.93
C TYR A 31 -6.49 13.08 3.84
N ALA A 32 -6.37 13.91 4.88
CA ALA A 32 -6.98 15.25 4.88
C ALA A 32 -6.26 16.23 3.93
N SER A 33 -5.01 15.96 3.54
CA SER A 33 -4.24 16.84 2.68
C SER A 33 -3.51 16.08 1.57
N LYS A 34 -3.31 16.76 0.43
CA LYS A 34 -2.48 16.26 -0.67
C LYS A 34 -1.03 16.02 -0.23
N GLN A 35 -0.52 16.84 0.69
CA GLN A 35 0.85 16.70 1.19
C GLN A 35 1.03 15.39 1.97
N SER A 36 0.05 14.98 2.78
CA SER A 36 0.06 13.68 3.47
C SER A 36 0.03 12.52 2.47
N ALA A 37 -0.75 12.62 1.39
CA ALA A 37 -0.74 11.61 0.33
C ALA A 37 0.62 11.52 -0.39
N LYS A 38 1.27 12.65 -0.68
CA LYS A 38 2.63 12.67 -1.24
C LYS A 38 3.66 12.05 -0.30
N ALA A 39 3.60 12.40 0.99
CA ALA A 39 4.46 11.82 2.01
C ALA A 39 4.26 10.29 2.14
N CYS A 40 3.02 9.81 1.97
CA CYS A 40 2.75 8.38 1.91
C CYS A 40 3.47 7.72 0.73
N VAL A 41 3.38 8.27 -0.49
CA VAL A 41 4.08 7.75 -1.67
C VAL A 41 5.60 7.72 -1.45
N GLU A 42 6.19 8.82 -0.95
CA GLU A 42 7.64 8.90 -0.69
C GLU A 42 8.11 7.86 0.33
N SER A 43 7.34 7.69 1.41
CA SER A 43 7.63 6.69 2.44
C SER A 43 7.53 5.27 1.88
N VAL A 44 6.53 4.97 1.05
CA VAL A 44 6.39 3.64 0.42
C VAL A 44 7.56 3.38 -0.53
N LYS A 45 7.92 4.35 -1.39
CA LYS A 45 9.07 4.23 -2.30
C LYS A 45 10.38 3.94 -1.57
N LYS A 46 10.63 4.66 -0.47
CA LYS A 46 11.86 4.54 0.31
C LYS A 46 11.92 3.24 1.11
N ASN A 47 10.82 2.86 1.75
CA ASN A 47 10.86 1.85 2.80
C ASN A 47 10.29 0.49 2.39
N ALA A 48 9.41 0.41 1.39
CA ALA A 48 8.85 -0.87 0.94
C ALA A 48 9.92 -1.89 0.50
N PRO A 49 10.95 -1.54 -0.30
CA PRO A 49 11.91 -2.52 -0.82
C PRO A 49 12.64 -3.33 0.27
N GLY A 50 12.97 -2.67 1.39
CA GLY A 50 13.67 -3.29 2.53
C GLY A 50 12.75 -3.76 3.67
N ALA A 51 11.44 -3.56 3.56
CA ALA A 51 10.51 -3.89 4.63
C ALA A 51 10.37 -5.40 4.82
N ALA A 52 10.36 -5.85 6.08
CA ALA A 52 10.09 -7.24 6.41
C ALA A 52 8.66 -7.64 6.01
N THR A 53 8.45 -8.94 5.78
CA THR A 53 7.10 -9.51 5.61
C THR A 53 6.78 -10.33 6.85
N ILE A 54 5.66 -10.01 7.50
CA ILE A 54 5.17 -10.68 8.71
C ILE A 54 3.85 -11.39 8.38
N ASP A 55 3.78 -12.70 8.62
CA ASP A 55 2.54 -13.48 8.45
C ASP A 55 1.80 -13.59 9.80
N LEU A 56 0.85 -12.68 10.03
CA LEU A 56 0.06 -12.66 11.28
C LEU A 56 -0.81 -13.91 11.43
N THR A 57 -1.14 -14.59 10.33
CA THR A 57 -1.89 -15.86 10.37
C THR A 57 -1.08 -17.01 10.97
N ARG A 58 0.24 -16.80 11.17
CA ARG A 58 1.16 -17.71 11.86
C ARG A 58 1.60 -17.17 13.23
N ALA A 59 0.89 -16.18 13.75
CA ALA A 59 1.22 -15.47 15.00
C ALA A 59 2.63 -14.84 15.00
N GLU A 60 3.16 -14.49 13.82
CA GLU A 60 4.40 -13.73 13.71
C GLU A 60 4.17 -12.28 14.17
N SER A 61 5.21 -11.62 14.67
CA SER A 61 5.15 -10.20 15.04
C SER A 61 6.41 -9.47 14.59
N GLY A 62 6.28 -8.17 14.38
CA GLY A 62 7.38 -7.33 13.93
C GLY A 62 7.11 -5.86 14.22
N SER A 63 8.18 -5.08 14.24
CA SER A 63 8.13 -3.62 14.41
C SER A 63 8.80 -2.93 13.21
N GLY A 64 8.79 -1.60 13.17
CA GLY A 64 9.33 -0.86 12.04
C GLY A 64 8.46 -0.95 10.78
N TYR A 65 9.05 -0.57 9.65
CA TYR A 65 8.43 -0.68 8.34
C TYR A 65 8.29 -2.15 7.95
N ARG A 66 7.06 -2.57 7.65
CA ARG A 66 6.77 -3.98 7.37
C ARG A 66 5.50 -4.14 6.54
N PHE A 67 5.47 -5.22 5.78
CA PHE A 67 4.24 -5.78 5.24
C PHE A 67 3.69 -6.81 6.21
N GLU A 68 2.38 -6.81 6.39
CA GLU A 68 1.66 -7.79 7.20
C GLU A 68 0.66 -8.53 6.31
N ILE A 69 0.72 -9.85 6.32
CA ILE A 69 -0.35 -10.72 5.82
C ILE A 69 -1.30 -10.95 6.99
N VAL A 70 -2.53 -10.48 6.84
CA VAL A 70 -3.56 -10.45 7.89
C VAL A 70 -4.68 -11.39 7.50
N ASP A 71 -5.19 -12.18 8.45
CA ASP A 71 -6.39 -12.98 8.23
C ASP A 71 -7.64 -12.11 8.09
N SER A 72 -8.59 -12.59 7.29
CA SER A 72 -9.90 -11.99 7.13
C SER A 72 -10.88 -13.08 6.75
N LYS A 73 -11.44 -13.77 7.76
CA LYS A 73 -12.26 -14.99 7.58
C LYS A 73 -11.45 -16.04 6.81
N ASP A 74 -12.00 -16.61 5.74
CA ASP A 74 -11.35 -17.61 4.88
C ASP A 74 -10.40 -16.99 3.82
N GLN A 75 -10.08 -15.69 3.95
CA GLN A 75 -9.21 -14.96 3.04
C GLN A 75 -8.09 -14.25 3.82
N VAL A 76 -7.13 -13.70 3.09
CA VAL A 76 -6.04 -12.89 3.64
C VAL A 76 -5.93 -11.57 2.90
N PHE A 77 -5.43 -10.51 3.55
CA PHE A 77 -5.05 -9.28 2.85
C PHE A 77 -3.67 -8.82 3.30
N VAL A 78 -3.09 -7.93 2.51
CA VAL A 78 -1.80 -7.31 2.78
C VAL A 78 -2.03 -5.90 3.30
N ARG A 79 -1.25 -5.49 4.29
CA ARG A 79 -1.09 -4.06 4.61
C ARG A 79 0.37 -3.70 4.83
N PHE A 80 0.75 -2.49 4.42
CA PHE A 80 2.05 -1.92 4.70
C PHE A 80 1.94 -0.97 5.89
N ARG A 81 2.79 -1.15 6.90
CA ARG A 81 2.85 -0.29 8.08
C ARG A 81 4.13 0.53 8.12
N ALA A 82 4.01 1.76 8.59
CA ALA A 82 5.12 2.63 8.92
C ALA A 82 5.80 2.21 10.23
N ALA A 83 6.98 2.78 10.50
CA ALA A 83 7.74 2.50 11.71
C ALA A 83 6.99 2.85 13.01
N ASN A 84 6.13 3.87 12.97
CA ASN A 84 5.25 4.27 14.08
C ASN A 84 4.00 3.38 14.23
N GLY A 85 3.85 2.35 13.39
CA GLY A 85 2.71 1.44 13.39
C GLY A 85 1.52 1.89 12.54
N GLU A 86 1.53 3.08 11.96
CA GLU A 86 0.45 3.56 11.08
C GLU A 86 0.28 2.65 9.84
N VAL A 87 -0.96 2.37 9.45
CA VAL A 87 -1.24 1.65 8.20
C VAL A 87 -1.18 2.62 7.04
N MET A 88 -0.23 2.43 6.13
CA MET A 88 -0.04 3.32 4.99
C MET A 88 -0.82 2.85 3.76
N LEU A 89 -0.81 1.54 3.49
CA LEU A 89 -1.44 0.93 2.34
C LEU A 89 -2.09 -0.40 2.73
N ARG A 90 -3.17 -0.76 2.04
CA ARG A 90 -3.88 -2.03 2.18
C ARG A 90 -4.29 -2.57 0.81
N SER A 91 -4.21 -3.88 0.63
CA SER A 91 -4.72 -4.58 -0.56
C SER A 91 -6.19 -5.00 -0.41
N GLU A 92 -6.76 -5.47 -1.51
CA GLU A 92 -7.95 -6.33 -1.46
C GLU A 92 -7.69 -7.62 -0.68
N THR A 93 -8.76 -8.40 -0.44
CA THR A 93 -8.64 -9.75 0.11
C THR A 93 -8.35 -10.75 -1.00
N TYR A 94 -7.47 -11.71 -0.69
CA TYR A 94 -7.07 -12.80 -1.55
C TYR A 94 -7.50 -14.12 -0.92
N SER A 95 -7.92 -15.07 -1.75
CA SER A 95 -8.21 -16.45 -1.31
C SER A 95 -6.95 -17.25 -0.95
N ALA A 96 -5.77 -16.80 -1.39
CA ALA A 96 -4.51 -17.52 -1.20
C ALA A 96 -3.40 -16.62 -0.69
N LYS A 97 -2.60 -17.14 0.27
CA LYS A 97 -1.38 -16.48 0.76
C LYS A 97 -0.35 -16.22 -0.33
N THR A 98 -0.29 -17.07 -1.35
CA THR A 98 0.60 -16.86 -2.50
C THR A 98 0.26 -15.57 -3.24
N SER A 99 -1.02 -15.26 -3.43
CA SER A 99 -1.45 -14.01 -4.06
C SER A 99 -1.08 -12.79 -3.19
N ALA A 100 -1.24 -12.90 -1.87
CA ALA A 100 -0.78 -11.87 -0.93
C ALA A 100 0.74 -11.64 -1.02
N LYS A 101 1.55 -12.70 -1.08
CA LYS A 101 3.01 -12.60 -1.25
C LYS A 101 3.38 -11.95 -2.58
N ASN A 102 2.72 -12.35 -3.68
CA ASN A 102 2.93 -11.75 -5.00
C ASN A 102 2.59 -10.25 -5.00
N CYS A 103 1.53 -9.84 -4.28
CA CYS A 103 1.20 -8.44 -4.09
C CYS A 103 2.35 -7.70 -3.37
N ILE A 104 2.86 -8.25 -2.27
CA ILE A 104 4.01 -7.68 -1.53
C ILE A 104 5.23 -7.55 -2.43
N ASP A 105 5.62 -8.63 -3.12
CA ASP A 105 6.81 -8.64 -3.98
C ASP A 105 6.68 -7.64 -5.14
N SER A 106 5.47 -7.49 -5.69
CA SER A 106 5.17 -6.47 -6.68
C SER A 106 5.35 -5.05 -6.15
N VAL A 107 4.85 -4.75 -4.94
CA VAL A 107 5.06 -3.44 -4.31
C VAL A 107 6.53 -3.21 -4.02
N LYS A 108 7.23 -4.17 -3.40
CA LYS A 108 8.66 -4.07 -3.08
C LYS A 108 9.52 -3.79 -4.31
N LYS A 109 9.25 -4.49 -5.40
CA LYS A 109 10.03 -4.40 -6.64
C LYS A 109 9.74 -3.13 -7.43
N ASN A 110 8.47 -2.72 -7.51
CA ASN A 110 8.05 -1.72 -8.50
C ASN A 110 7.69 -0.36 -7.89
N ALA A 111 7.41 -0.27 -6.58
CA ALA A 111 7.15 1.01 -5.93
C ALA A 111 8.28 2.03 -6.07
N PRO A 112 9.57 1.73 -5.78
CA PRO A 112 10.62 2.74 -5.74
C PRO A 112 10.72 3.57 -7.03
N ASP A 113 10.59 2.92 -8.19
CA ASP A 113 10.72 3.56 -9.51
C ASP A 113 9.38 3.95 -10.15
N ALA A 114 8.24 3.62 -9.54
CA ALA A 114 6.94 3.89 -10.13
C ALA A 114 6.67 5.41 -10.27
N PRO A 115 6.21 5.89 -11.43
CA PRO A 115 5.81 7.28 -11.59
C PRO A 115 4.62 7.62 -10.69
N VAL A 116 4.49 8.91 -10.36
CA VAL A 116 3.39 9.43 -9.54
C VAL A 116 2.52 10.35 -10.39
N GLU A 117 1.27 9.97 -10.57
CA GLU A 117 0.25 10.76 -11.25
C GLU A 117 -0.62 11.46 -10.20
N ASP A 118 -0.72 12.79 -10.28
CA ASP A 118 -1.63 13.57 -9.44
C ASP A 118 -2.93 13.85 -10.23
N GLU A 119 -3.95 13.01 -10.04
CA GLU A 119 -5.27 13.16 -10.67
C GLU A 119 -6.18 14.12 -9.89
N THR A 120 -5.65 14.78 -8.86
CA THR A 120 -6.38 15.84 -8.16
C THR A 120 -6.11 17.20 -8.77
N ALA A 121 -5.10 17.28 -9.65
CA ALA A 121 -4.76 18.44 -10.46
C ALA A 121 -5.43 18.37 -11.84
N SER A 122 -6.76 18.28 -11.91
CA SER A 122 -7.53 18.52 -13.14
C SER A 122 -8.92 19.07 -12.76
N ALA A 123 -9.48 20.10 -13.41
CA ALA A 123 -8.99 20.97 -14.48
C ALA A 123 -9.19 22.44 -14.09
#